data_AF-A0A4R8RFH5-F1
#
_entry.id   AF-A0A4R8RFH5-F1
#
_cell.length_a   1.000
_cell.length_b   1.000
_cell.length_c   1.000
_cell.angle_alpha   90.00
_cell.angle_beta   90.00
_cell.angle_gamma   90.00
#
_symmetry.space_group_name_H-M   'P 1'
#
loop_
_entity.id
_entity.type
_entity.pdbx_description
1 polymer ?
#
loop_
_entity_poly.entity_id
_entity_poly.type
_entity_poly.pdbx_seq_one_letter_code
_entity_poly.pdbx_strand_id
1 'polypeptide(L)'
;MDPPDPLPLRITRSASSSSSLHFKPRDRKLHLLVAATGPRDVSWAQTLVVRLSKSPAIEMRAIVDDAVPRLSQTIITMQNRSMSLPLPPARAVESEADDIEFYRQQAFELVEWADLLVLAPIDADNIAKMMAGIADTFLLEVLRGWDTTKKIMLVPGMSTHMWENPITKRQLNKIKSKWTWIRAMTPILWHYDGSPKNPKRIVNWNGFNDVLGTIKNQADLLGLGRDVDVVTHLGYLATGDPRVYSNLPPEIWSIILDYAGDWELAQALGIFTNLPMPHPWTLQPRDQNDPLKVYEHELEWLVLTCDTTAICKKLLQSPPTFHELPMLVIKLLIRFSLIDVLKWMESNRPDLFSNAFEGKVLPTKASAYFGRPDVLDYWKESKFFRGKHQQSYDAEAVDGASQNGYIQVLDWWWRHSGLPLRFTEAALEQASGKGHLLVLEWWRDAAVQDERIVLRPGKSLLWAAQHGKVDVIRWWMASGIPVPHGDAVAKVASRWGQVDVLELWRKLKGDDKFVFDQEALVQSTIHQHIAVLEWWRKFAYGELEGMEGRHYRVEYRTCDIEEALEDSIGDQEPVRRWWAKNGLNLGLRNVEWMRARCL
;
A
#
# COMPACT_ATOMS: atom_id res chain seq x y z
N MET A 1 35.19 -54.86 -20.77
CA MET A 1 35.71 -54.51 -19.43
C MET A 1 35.80 -53.02 -19.47
N ASP A 2 34.70 -52.39 -19.12
CA ASP A 2 34.46 -50.97 -19.33
C ASP A 2 34.32 -50.31 -17.95
N PRO A 3 34.84 -49.08 -17.79
CA PRO A 3 34.93 -48.40 -16.50
C PRO A 3 33.55 -47.99 -15.98
N PRO A 4 33.38 -47.86 -14.65
CA PRO A 4 32.07 -47.62 -14.04
C PRO A 4 31.62 -46.17 -14.27
N ASP A 5 30.33 -46.04 -14.60
CA ASP A 5 29.60 -44.76 -14.72
C ASP A 5 29.64 -43.95 -13.41
N PRO A 6 29.76 -42.61 -13.49
CA PRO A 6 29.62 -41.73 -12.34
C PRO A 6 28.13 -41.61 -11.93
N LEU A 7 27.87 -41.94 -10.66
CA LEU A 7 26.55 -41.85 -10.03
C LEU A 7 25.97 -40.42 -10.11
N PRO A 8 24.66 -40.25 -10.39
CA PRO A 8 24.02 -38.94 -10.36
C PRO A 8 23.90 -38.41 -8.93
N LEU A 9 24.43 -37.20 -8.71
CA LEU A 9 24.27 -36.41 -7.50
C LEU A 9 22.78 -36.18 -7.22
N ARG A 10 22.23 -36.95 -6.27
CA ARG A 10 20.92 -36.68 -5.66
C ARG A 10 21.02 -35.36 -4.88
N ILE A 11 20.53 -34.29 -5.48
CA ILE A 11 20.21 -33.04 -4.78
C ILE A 11 19.02 -33.36 -3.87
N THR A 12 19.29 -33.68 -2.61
CA THR A 12 18.27 -33.76 -1.57
C THR A 12 17.82 -32.34 -1.23
N ARG A 13 16.69 -31.92 -1.81
CA ARG A 13 15.96 -30.72 -1.37
C ARG A 13 15.43 -30.99 0.05
N SER A 14 15.99 -30.32 1.05
CA SER A 14 15.33 -30.18 2.33
C SER A 14 14.07 -29.35 2.11
N ALA A 15 12.90 -29.97 2.30
CA ALA A 15 11.64 -29.26 2.43
C ALA A 15 11.70 -28.42 3.72
N SER A 16 12.26 -27.21 3.63
CA SER A 16 12.02 -26.18 4.63
C SER A 16 10.58 -25.76 4.45
N SER A 17 9.72 -26.22 5.37
CA SER A 17 8.39 -25.67 5.58
C SER A 17 8.54 -24.19 5.92
N SER A 18 8.57 -23.35 4.88
CA SER A 18 8.40 -21.91 4.99
C SER A 18 6.95 -21.67 5.38
N SER A 19 6.67 -21.75 6.68
CA SER A 19 5.52 -21.08 7.27
C SER A 19 5.73 -19.59 7.03
N SER A 20 5.31 -19.16 5.85
CA SER A 20 5.28 -17.78 5.42
C SER A 20 4.25 -17.11 6.31
N LEU A 21 4.70 -16.56 7.44
CA LEU A 21 3.95 -15.52 8.11
C LEU A 21 3.82 -14.41 7.08
N HIS A 22 2.67 -14.39 6.39
CA HIS A 22 2.28 -13.35 5.46
C HIS A 22 2.44 -12.01 6.16
N PHE A 23 3.58 -11.36 5.94
CA PHE A 23 3.73 -9.96 6.23
C PHE A 23 2.86 -9.28 5.18
N LYS A 24 1.60 -9.01 5.55
CA LYS A 24 0.77 -8.11 4.75
C LYS A 24 1.61 -6.84 4.55
N PRO A 25 2.01 -6.49 3.32
CA PRO A 25 2.62 -5.18 3.08
C PRO A 25 1.67 -4.18 3.73
N ARG A 26 2.17 -3.38 4.71
CA ARG A 26 1.35 -2.48 5.55
C ARG A 26 0.18 -1.99 4.71
N ASP A 27 -1.03 -2.48 5.02
CA ASP A 27 -2.20 -2.21 4.20
C ASP A 27 -2.30 -0.68 4.12
N ARG A 28 -1.86 -0.08 3.01
CA ARG A 28 -2.04 1.36 2.82
C ARG A 28 -3.54 1.53 2.68
N LYS A 29 -4.14 1.91 3.81
CA LYS A 29 -5.55 2.20 3.96
C LYS A 29 -5.83 3.52 3.25
N LEU A 30 -7.04 3.66 2.73
CA LEU A 30 -7.53 4.96 2.31
C LEU A 30 -7.72 5.81 3.57
N HIS A 31 -6.95 6.88 3.71
CA HIS A 31 -7.18 7.88 4.74
C HIS A 31 -8.29 8.83 4.29
N LEU A 32 -9.49 8.66 4.85
CA LEU A 32 -10.68 9.38 4.49
C LEU A 32 -10.99 10.47 5.52
N LEU A 33 -11.01 11.73 5.09
CA LEU A 33 -11.46 12.86 5.89
C LEU A 33 -12.93 13.14 5.57
N VAL A 34 -13.82 13.03 6.55
CA VAL A 34 -15.26 13.30 6.39
C VAL A 34 -15.60 14.62 7.07
N ALA A 35 -16.07 15.60 6.31
CA ALA A 35 -16.47 16.89 6.84
C ALA A 35 -17.96 17.13 6.66
N ALA A 36 -18.62 17.66 7.70
CA ALA A 36 -20.04 17.99 7.68
C ALA A 36 -20.28 19.34 8.35
N THR A 37 -20.91 20.26 7.62
CA THR A 37 -21.34 21.56 8.13
C THR A 37 -22.85 21.57 8.34
N GLY A 38 -23.30 22.24 9.39
CA GLY A 38 -24.70 22.32 9.81
C GLY A 38 -24.96 21.51 11.08
N PRO A 39 -25.46 22.12 12.17
CA PRO A 39 -25.59 21.47 13.48
C PRO A 39 -26.55 20.26 13.50
N ARG A 40 -27.48 20.16 12.53
CA ARG A 40 -28.41 19.01 12.41
C ARG A 40 -28.07 18.07 11.26
N ASP A 41 -27.03 18.38 10.49
CA ASP A 41 -26.70 17.70 9.23
C ASP A 41 -25.53 16.71 9.37
N VAL A 42 -24.89 16.68 10.55
CA VAL A 42 -23.84 15.73 10.95
C VAL A 42 -24.33 14.26 10.92
N SER A 43 -25.64 14.03 10.96
CA SER A 43 -26.24 12.69 10.88
C SER A 43 -25.88 11.95 9.58
N TRP A 44 -25.65 12.67 8.47
CA TRP A 44 -25.23 12.06 7.21
C TRP A 44 -23.78 11.58 7.27
N ALA A 45 -22.87 12.41 7.78
CA ALA A 45 -21.48 12.02 8.02
C ALA A 45 -21.40 10.81 8.99
N GLN A 46 -22.21 10.81 10.05
CA GLN A 46 -22.30 9.67 10.96
C GLN A 46 -22.76 8.39 10.24
N THR A 47 -23.79 8.47 9.41
CA THR A 47 -24.30 7.31 8.68
C THR A 47 -23.26 6.76 7.70
N LEU A 48 -22.52 7.66 7.05
CA LEU A 48 -21.42 7.30 6.14
C LEU A 48 -20.30 6.59 6.89
N VAL A 49 -19.84 7.12 8.01
CA VAL A 49 -18.78 6.54 8.84
C VAL A 49 -19.18 5.15 9.37
N VAL A 50 -20.40 4.99 9.88
CA VAL A 50 -20.88 3.70 10.41
C VAL A 50 -20.98 2.63 9.30
N ARG A 51 -21.30 3.03 8.07
CA ARG A 51 -21.36 2.08 6.94
C ARG A 51 -19.97 1.69 6.44
N LEU A 52 -19.03 2.63 6.44
CA LEU A 52 -17.66 2.40 5.97
C LEU A 52 -16.77 1.75 7.03
N SER A 53 -17.07 1.88 8.33
CA SER A 53 -16.26 1.28 9.41
C SER A 53 -16.16 -0.25 9.35
N LYS A 54 -17.05 -0.89 8.61
CA LYS A 54 -16.99 -2.33 8.31
C LYS A 54 -15.83 -2.71 7.38
N SER A 55 -15.22 -1.75 6.69
CA SER A 55 -14.18 -2.00 5.68
C SER A 55 -12.81 -1.80 6.32
N PRO A 56 -11.96 -2.84 6.45
CA PRO A 56 -10.65 -2.72 7.09
C PRO A 56 -9.66 -1.86 6.28
N ALA A 57 -9.96 -1.63 5.00
CA ALA A 57 -9.13 -0.86 4.07
C ALA A 57 -9.28 0.66 4.19
N ILE A 58 -10.18 1.17 5.05
CA ILE A 58 -10.46 2.62 5.16
C ILE A 58 -10.22 3.06 6.60
N GLU A 59 -9.37 4.06 6.77
CA GLU A 59 -9.18 4.77 8.04
C GLU A 59 -9.86 6.14 7.94
N MET A 60 -10.61 6.54 8.96
CA MET A 60 -11.47 7.72 8.89
C MET A 60 -11.18 8.70 10.01
N ARG A 61 -11.22 9.99 9.69
CA ARG A 61 -11.29 11.12 10.63
C ARG A 61 -12.40 12.06 10.21
N ALA A 62 -12.97 12.82 11.13
CA ALA A 62 -14.06 13.74 10.81
C ALA A 62 -13.87 15.17 11.33
N ILE A 63 -14.39 16.13 10.56
CA ILE A 63 -14.50 17.55 10.95
C ILE A 63 -15.98 17.93 10.92
N VAL A 64 -16.56 18.26 12.07
CA VAL A 64 -18.01 18.52 12.18
C VAL A 64 -18.30 19.73 13.04
N ASP A 65 -19.35 20.49 12.72
CA ASP A 65 -19.75 21.64 13.55
C ASP A 65 -20.19 21.21 14.96
N ASP A 66 -20.88 20.06 15.05
CA ASP A 66 -21.37 19.49 16.31
C ASP A 66 -20.94 18.01 16.45
N ALA A 67 -20.16 17.72 17.48
CA ALA A 67 -19.58 16.40 17.69
C ALA A 67 -20.60 15.45 18.35
N VAL A 68 -21.18 14.56 17.54
CA VAL A 68 -22.14 13.56 18.03
C VAL A 68 -21.40 12.42 18.77
N PRO A 69 -21.83 12.00 19.97
CA PRO A 69 -21.10 10.98 20.76
C PRO A 69 -20.80 9.68 20.03
N ARG A 70 -21.76 9.19 19.21
CA ARG A 70 -21.58 7.96 18.42
C ARG A 70 -20.47 8.09 17.36
N LEU A 71 -20.29 9.28 16.81
CA LEU A 71 -19.24 9.56 15.83
C LEU A 71 -17.87 9.56 16.52
N SER A 72 -17.75 10.29 17.63
CA SER A 72 -16.52 10.41 18.42
C SER A 72 -16.06 9.09 19.05
N GLN A 73 -16.98 8.15 19.29
CA GLN A 73 -16.65 6.79 19.74
C GLN A 73 -16.10 5.89 18.61
N THR A 74 -16.44 6.19 17.36
CA THR A 74 -16.06 5.35 16.21
C THR A 74 -14.75 5.82 15.59
N ILE A 75 -14.56 7.14 15.51
CA ILE A 75 -13.41 7.77 14.82
C ILE A 75 -12.96 9.05 15.54
N ILE A 76 -11.72 9.47 15.26
CA ILE A 76 -11.22 10.77 15.69
C ILE A 76 -12.08 11.86 15.04
N THR A 77 -12.73 12.67 15.86
CA THR A 77 -13.66 13.72 15.44
C THR A 77 -13.17 15.06 15.98
N MET A 78 -13.03 16.02 15.09
CA MET A 78 -12.59 17.38 15.37
C MET A 78 -13.75 18.34 15.16
N GLN A 79 -13.84 19.34 16.02
CA GLN A 79 -14.89 20.34 15.93
C GLN A 79 -14.50 21.44 14.93
N ASN A 80 -15.38 21.77 14.01
CA ASN A 80 -15.21 22.90 13.10
C ASN A 80 -15.41 24.22 13.87
N ARG A 81 -14.30 24.80 14.35
CA ARG A 81 -14.31 26.05 15.12
C ARG A 81 -14.07 27.24 14.22
N SER A 82 -14.70 28.37 14.56
CA SER A 82 -14.32 29.66 14.00
C SER A 82 -12.94 30.06 14.51
N MET A 83 -12.08 30.52 13.61
CA MET A 83 -10.73 31.01 13.89
C MET A 83 -10.65 32.54 13.87
N SER A 84 -11.79 33.22 13.69
CA SER A 84 -11.87 34.69 13.55
C SER A 84 -12.66 35.39 14.67
N LEU A 85 -13.38 34.65 15.52
CA LEU A 85 -14.20 35.23 16.59
C LEU A 85 -13.44 35.25 17.93
N PRO A 86 -13.33 36.42 18.60
CA PRO A 86 -12.76 36.49 19.94
C PRO A 86 -13.66 35.77 20.95
N LEU A 87 -13.07 34.96 21.83
CA LEU A 87 -13.73 34.46 23.03
C LEU A 87 -14.06 35.65 23.96
N PRO A 88 -15.05 35.53 24.86
CA PRO A 88 -15.39 36.59 25.80
C PRO A 88 -14.15 37.08 26.57
N PRO A 89 -14.03 38.38 26.86
CA PRO A 89 -12.81 38.99 27.39
C PRO A 89 -12.59 38.57 28.84
N ALA A 90 -11.90 37.44 29.06
CA ALA A 90 -11.52 37.04 30.41
C ALA A 90 -10.20 36.26 30.53
N ARG A 91 -9.57 35.75 29.45
CA ARG A 91 -8.31 35.00 29.58
C ARG A 91 -7.37 35.18 28.38
N ALA A 92 -6.25 35.87 28.64
CA ALA A 92 -4.94 35.79 27.98
C ALA A 92 -4.85 35.85 26.45
N VAL A 93 -4.47 37.02 25.92
CA VAL A 93 -4.10 37.28 24.51
C VAL A 93 -2.95 36.40 24.02
N GLU A 94 -2.05 35.94 24.91
CA GLU A 94 -0.95 35.02 24.56
C GLU A 94 -1.44 33.58 24.31
N SER A 95 -2.51 33.13 24.97
CA SER A 95 -3.07 31.77 24.77
C SER A 95 -3.78 31.61 23.42
N GLU A 96 -4.33 32.70 22.87
CA GLU A 96 -5.14 32.66 21.64
C GLU A 96 -4.28 32.50 20.37
N ALA A 97 -3.09 33.12 20.34
CA ALA A 97 -2.16 32.99 19.22
C ALA A 97 -1.60 31.57 19.12
N ASP A 98 -1.24 30.98 20.26
CA ASP A 98 -0.79 29.59 20.35
C ASP A 98 -1.91 28.61 19.96
N ASP A 99 -3.16 28.89 20.35
CA ASP A 99 -4.33 28.09 19.95
C ASP A 99 -4.57 28.13 18.43
N ILE A 100 -4.51 29.30 17.80
CA ILE A 100 -4.68 29.43 16.34
C ILE A 100 -3.59 28.67 15.60
N GLU A 101 -2.34 28.83 16.01
CA GLU A 101 -1.21 28.15 15.36
C GLU A 101 -1.31 26.62 15.56
N PHE A 102 -1.76 26.17 16.72
CA PHE A 102 -2.05 24.77 16.98
C PHE A 102 -3.12 24.20 16.03
N TYR A 103 -4.21 24.93 15.75
CA TYR A 103 -5.21 24.49 14.78
C TYR A 103 -4.67 24.52 13.34
N ARG A 104 -3.84 25.51 12.98
CA ARG A 104 -3.19 25.53 11.66
C ARG A 104 -2.26 24.34 11.46
N GLN A 105 -1.46 24.00 12.47
CA GLN A 105 -0.60 22.82 12.44
C GLN A 105 -1.45 21.54 12.28
N GLN A 106 -2.53 21.39 13.05
CA GLN A 106 -3.43 20.25 12.88
C GLN A 106 -4.07 20.19 11.50
N ALA A 107 -4.47 21.33 10.92
CA ALA A 107 -5.01 21.38 9.57
C ALA A 107 -3.96 20.91 8.54
N PHE A 108 -2.71 21.35 8.68
CA PHE A 108 -1.58 20.89 7.88
C PHE A 108 -1.39 19.37 7.97
N GLU A 109 -1.31 18.83 9.20
CA GLU A 109 -1.14 17.40 9.43
C GLU A 109 -2.31 16.56 8.88
N LEU A 110 -3.54 17.07 8.95
CA LEU A 110 -4.72 16.42 8.36
C LEU A 110 -4.68 16.41 6.84
N VAL A 111 -4.26 17.51 6.22
CA VAL A 111 -4.10 17.60 4.77
C VAL A 111 -3.03 16.63 4.29
N GLU A 112 -1.91 16.48 5.02
CA GLU A 112 -0.89 15.48 4.70
C GLU A 112 -1.42 14.05 4.88
N TRP A 113 -2.12 13.79 5.98
CA TRP A 113 -2.65 12.48 6.32
C TRP A 113 -3.74 11.99 5.36
N ALA A 114 -4.70 12.83 4.96
CA ALA A 114 -5.86 12.41 4.19
C ALA A 114 -5.53 12.16 2.71
N ASP A 115 -6.07 11.09 2.12
CA ASP A 115 -6.01 10.79 0.68
C ASP A 115 -7.26 11.32 -0.06
N LEU A 116 -8.41 11.40 0.63
CA LEU A 116 -9.71 11.81 0.08
C LEU A 116 -10.49 12.63 1.13
N LEU A 117 -11.07 13.76 0.70
CA LEU A 117 -12.00 14.56 1.52
C LEU A 117 -13.42 14.42 1.02
N VAL A 118 -14.36 14.10 1.91
CA VAL A 118 -15.80 14.01 1.63
C VAL A 118 -16.52 15.07 2.44
N LEU A 119 -17.10 16.04 1.75
CA LEU A 119 -17.95 17.10 2.31
C LEU A 119 -19.42 16.66 2.21
N ALA A 120 -20.00 16.15 3.30
CA ALA A 120 -21.31 15.50 3.30
C ALA A 120 -22.16 15.82 4.55
N PRO A 121 -22.92 16.92 4.56
CA PRO A 121 -22.99 17.98 3.53
C PRO A 121 -22.07 19.18 3.82
N ILE A 122 -21.84 20.01 2.78
CA ILE A 122 -21.35 21.38 2.92
C ILE A 122 -22.47 22.39 2.61
N ASP A 123 -22.62 23.40 3.46
CA ASP A 123 -23.61 24.46 3.30
C ASP A 123 -23.21 25.53 2.27
N ALA A 124 -24.16 26.38 1.88
CA ALA A 124 -23.89 27.40 0.87
C ALA A 124 -22.92 28.49 1.35
N ASP A 125 -22.85 28.75 2.67
CA ASP A 125 -21.93 29.75 3.23
C ASP A 125 -20.48 29.28 3.08
N ASN A 126 -20.17 28.05 3.49
CA ASN A 126 -18.84 27.47 3.35
C ASN A 126 -18.46 27.29 1.87
N ILE A 127 -19.41 26.95 0.97
CA ILE A 127 -19.14 26.95 -0.48
C ILE A 127 -18.75 28.36 -0.95
N ALA A 128 -19.47 29.40 -0.53
CA ALA A 128 -19.19 30.77 -0.94
C ALA A 128 -17.83 31.25 -0.42
N LYS A 129 -17.52 30.98 0.85
CA LYS A 129 -16.25 31.31 1.50
C LYS A 129 -15.07 30.59 0.86
N MET A 130 -15.18 29.29 0.63
CA MET A 130 -14.19 28.49 -0.09
C MET A 130 -13.90 29.09 -1.47
N MET A 131 -14.93 29.46 -2.22
CA MET A 131 -14.80 30.06 -3.55
C MET A 131 -14.21 31.46 -3.55
N ALA A 132 -14.35 32.19 -2.44
CA ALA A 132 -13.77 33.51 -2.22
C ALA A 132 -12.37 33.47 -1.61
N GLY A 133 -11.89 32.28 -1.18
CA GLY A 133 -10.60 32.11 -0.51
C GLY A 133 -10.59 32.52 0.96
N ILE A 134 -11.75 32.58 1.60
CA ILE A 134 -11.89 32.89 3.03
C ILE A 134 -11.68 31.61 3.83
N ALA A 135 -10.77 31.65 4.81
CA ALA A 135 -10.39 30.55 5.69
C ALA A 135 -10.58 30.93 7.18
N ASP A 136 -11.81 31.26 7.56
CA ASP A 136 -12.17 31.73 8.90
C ASP A 136 -12.66 30.61 9.84
N THR A 137 -12.68 29.36 9.38
CA THR A 137 -13.02 28.17 10.16
C THR A 137 -11.98 27.08 9.96
N PHE A 138 -11.87 26.14 10.91
CA PHE A 138 -10.94 25.01 10.81
C PHE A 138 -11.13 24.19 9.52
N LEU A 139 -12.38 23.96 9.11
CA LEU A 139 -12.68 23.29 7.84
C LEU A 139 -12.19 24.10 6.63
N LEU A 140 -12.39 25.41 6.62
CA LEU A 140 -11.97 26.26 5.51
C LEU A 140 -10.44 26.39 5.43
N GLU A 141 -9.72 26.29 6.56
CA GLU A 141 -8.25 26.20 6.59
C GLU A 141 -7.76 24.93 5.90
N VAL A 142 -8.37 23.78 6.24
CA VAL A 142 -8.08 22.50 5.56
C VAL A 142 -8.37 22.59 4.07
N LEU A 143 -9.50 23.18 3.67
CA LEU A 143 -9.85 23.38 2.25
C LEU A 143 -8.87 24.32 1.53
N ARG A 144 -8.34 25.34 2.22
CA ARG A 144 -7.41 26.30 1.66
C ARG A 144 -6.01 25.73 1.45
N GLY A 145 -5.58 24.84 2.35
CA GLY A 145 -4.31 24.11 2.30
C GLY A 145 -4.37 22.82 1.47
N TRP A 146 -5.55 22.40 1.00
CA TRP A 146 -5.75 21.12 0.36
C TRP A 146 -4.87 20.92 -0.89
N ASP A 147 -4.22 19.77 -0.97
CA ASP A 147 -3.44 19.36 -2.14
C ASP A 147 -4.37 19.06 -3.33
N THR A 148 -4.25 19.85 -4.39
CA THR A 148 -5.04 19.69 -5.63
C THR A 148 -4.81 18.36 -6.36
N THR A 149 -3.79 17.59 -6.00
CA THR A 149 -3.60 16.22 -6.52
C THR A 149 -4.55 15.21 -5.85
N LYS A 150 -5.14 15.56 -4.70
CA LYS A 150 -6.07 14.73 -3.92
C LYS A 150 -7.52 15.13 -4.21
N LYS A 151 -8.41 14.14 -4.35
CA LYS A 151 -9.80 14.38 -4.73
C LYS A 151 -10.63 14.89 -3.54
N ILE A 152 -11.63 15.73 -3.84
CA ILE A 152 -12.67 16.16 -2.91
C ILE A 152 -14.03 15.72 -3.47
N MET A 153 -14.84 15.02 -2.69
CA MET A 153 -16.24 14.78 -2.99
C MET A 153 -17.09 15.81 -2.27
N LEU A 154 -17.82 16.63 -3.02
CA LEU A 154 -18.61 17.72 -2.50
C LEU A 154 -20.11 17.42 -2.64
N VAL A 155 -20.79 17.20 -1.52
CA VAL A 155 -22.25 17.05 -1.44
C VAL A 155 -22.84 18.35 -0.90
N PRO A 156 -23.44 19.21 -1.75
CA PRO A 156 -24.05 20.45 -1.28
C PRO A 156 -25.28 20.16 -0.42
N GLY A 157 -25.43 20.82 0.73
CA GLY A 157 -26.63 20.80 1.54
C GLY A 157 -27.23 22.20 1.65
N MET A 158 -28.44 22.42 1.13
CA MET A 158 -29.11 23.72 1.26
C MET A 158 -30.63 23.64 1.09
N SER A 159 -31.33 24.73 1.39
CA SER A 159 -32.76 24.83 1.11
C SER A 159 -33.03 24.88 -0.41
N THR A 160 -34.22 24.47 -0.84
CA THR A 160 -34.64 24.53 -2.25
C THR A 160 -34.49 25.94 -2.85
N HIS A 161 -34.87 26.99 -2.10
CA HIS A 161 -34.68 28.38 -2.53
C HIS A 161 -33.22 28.78 -2.71
N MET A 162 -32.32 28.30 -1.83
CA MET A 162 -30.89 28.55 -1.97
C MET A 162 -30.29 27.81 -3.17
N TRP A 163 -30.78 26.62 -3.48
CA TRP A 163 -30.35 25.84 -4.65
C TRP A 163 -30.76 26.49 -5.97
N GLU A 164 -31.96 27.08 -6.03
CA GLU A 164 -32.48 27.75 -7.22
C GLU A 164 -31.76 29.07 -7.52
N ASN A 165 -31.10 29.66 -6.51
CA ASN A 165 -30.41 30.94 -6.60
C ASN A 165 -29.33 30.96 -7.72
N PRO A 166 -29.32 31.98 -8.60
CA PRO A 166 -28.31 32.13 -9.65
C PRO A 166 -26.86 32.11 -9.14
N ILE A 167 -26.58 32.60 -7.92
CA ILE A 167 -25.24 32.64 -7.33
C ILE A 167 -24.74 31.22 -7.09
N THR A 168 -25.57 30.36 -6.48
CA THR A 168 -25.26 28.94 -6.25
C THR A 168 -24.96 28.22 -7.55
N LYS A 169 -25.79 28.43 -8.59
CA LYS A 169 -25.57 27.86 -9.93
C LYS A 169 -24.23 28.30 -10.52
N ARG A 170 -23.87 29.59 -10.41
CA ARG A 170 -22.56 30.11 -10.86
C ARG A 170 -21.40 29.49 -10.11
N GLN A 171 -21.49 29.36 -8.78
CA GLN A 171 -20.45 28.75 -7.95
C GLN A 171 -20.22 27.28 -8.32
N LEU A 172 -21.29 26.48 -8.38
CA LEU A 172 -21.21 25.06 -8.73
C LEU A 172 -20.71 24.84 -10.16
N ASN A 173 -21.13 25.68 -11.11
CA ASN A 173 -20.62 25.61 -12.49
C ASN A 173 -19.12 25.93 -12.54
N LYS A 174 -18.65 26.90 -11.74
CA LYS A 174 -17.22 27.23 -11.65
C LYS A 174 -16.42 26.08 -11.03
N ILE A 175 -16.94 25.43 -9.98
CA ILE A 175 -16.34 24.23 -9.39
C ILE A 175 -16.23 23.12 -10.45
N LYS A 176 -17.35 22.77 -11.09
CA LYS A 176 -17.39 21.69 -12.11
C LYS A 176 -16.49 21.95 -13.31
N SER A 177 -16.34 23.20 -13.73
CA SER A 177 -15.57 23.55 -14.95
C SER A 177 -14.10 23.82 -14.69
N LYS A 178 -13.73 24.39 -13.53
CA LYS A 178 -12.34 24.83 -13.27
C LYS A 178 -11.60 23.96 -12.27
N TRP A 179 -12.31 23.26 -11.38
CA TRP A 179 -11.71 22.51 -10.28
C TRP A 179 -11.92 21.02 -10.49
N THR A 180 -11.10 20.42 -11.35
CA THR A 180 -11.24 19.01 -11.74
C THR A 180 -11.05 18.04 -10.58
N TRP A 181 -10.33 18.46 -9.53
CA TRP A 181 -10.13 17.67 -8.31
C TRP A 181 -11.35 17.69 -7.37
N ILE A 182 -12.36 18.55 -7.60
CA ILE A 182 -13.60 18.56 -6.82
C ILE A 182 -14.75 17.97 -7.63
N ARG A 183 -15.27 16.84 -7.14
CA ARG A 183 -16.45 16.20 -7.70
C ARG A 183 -17.71 16.64 -6.95
N ALA A 184 -18.52 17.46 -7.61
CA ALA A 184 -19.83 17.85 -7.09
C ALA A 184 -20.85 16.71 -7.27
N MET A 185 -21.35 16.19 -6.17
CA MET A 185 -22.35 15.11 -6.08
C MET A 185 -23.78 15.69 -6.04
N THR A 186 -24.78 14.81 -6.11
CA THR A 186 -26.19 15.20 -5.96
C THR A 186 -26.42 15.90 -4.62
N PRO A 187 -27.13 17.04 -4.59
CA PRO A 187 -27.30 17.81 -3.36
C PRO A 187 -28.32 17.18 -2.40
N ILE A 188 -28.16 17.48 -1.12
CA ILE A 188 -29.16 17.25 -0.08
C ILE A 188 -30.01 18.50 0.02
N LEU A 189 -31.26 18.41 -0.46
CA LEU A 189 -32.19 19.54 -0.47
C LEU A 189 -33.21 19.41 0.65
N TRP A 190 -33.61 20.53 1.23
CA TRP A 190 -34.69 20.59 2.22
C TRP A 190 -35.61 21.78 2.05
N HIS A 191 -36.79 21.69 2.64
CA HIS A 191 -37.74 22.78 2.77
C HIS A 191 -38.26 22.87 4.21
N TYR A 192 -38.90 24.00 4.54
CA TYR A 192 -39.46 24.22 5.87
C TYR A 192 -40.98 24.13 5.84
N ASP A 193 -41.55 23.10 6.46
CA ASP A 193 -43.00 22.80 6.42
C ASP A 193 -43.81 23.47 7.56
N GLY A 194 -43.22 24.44 8.27
CA GLY A 194 -43.89 25.20 9.36
C GLY A 194 -44.31 24.36 10.58
N SER A 195 -44.01 23.05 10.60
CA SER A 195 -44.40 22.16 11.70
C SER A 195 -43.54 22.42 12.96
N PRO A 196 -44.15 22.49 14.17
CA PRO A 196 -43.44 22.86 15.39
C PRO A 196 -42.50 21.76 15.92
N LYS A 197 -42.67 20.50 15.50
CA LYS A 197 -41.83 19.36 15.96
C LYS A 197 -40.63 19.06 15.06
N ASN A 198 -40.74 19.22 13.75
CA ASN A 198 -39.65 19.03 12.78
C ASN A 198 -39.80 20.04 11.64
N PRO A 199 -39.27 21.27 11.79
CA PRO A 199 -39.46 22.31 10.79
C PRO A 199 -38.71 22.01 9.50
N LYS A 200 -37.58 21.28 9.53
CA LYS A 200 -36.75 20.94 8.38
C LYS A 200 -37.13 19.58 7.80
N ARG A 201 -37.59 19.52 6.55
CA ARG A 201 -37.90 18.28 5.84
C ARG A 201 -36.95 18.08 4.65
N ILE A 202 -36.24 16.96 4.65
CA ILE A 202 -35.28 16.61 3.60
C ILE A 202 -36.04 15.96 2.43
N VAL A 203 -35.74 16.40 1.21
CA VAL A 203 -36.19 15.76 -0.03
C VAL A 203 -35.41 14.46 -0.19
N ASN A 204 -36.08 13.36 -0.58
CA ASN A 204 -35.45 12.04 -0.74
C ASN A 204 -34.12 12.15 -1.49
N TRP A 205 -33.02 11.86 -0.79
CA TRP A 205 -31.68 11.94 -1.33
C TRP A 205 -31.20 10.54 -1.72
N ASN A 206 -31.10 10.31 -3.03
CA ASN A 206 -30.70 9.01 -3.58
C ASN A 206 -29.18 8.87 -3.78
N GLY A 207 -28.42 9.96 -3.69
CA GLY A 207 -26.98 9.97 -3.96
C GLY A 207 -26.09 9.42 -2.85
N PHE A 208 -26.65 8.99 -1.72
CA PHE A 208 -25.86 8.40 -0.65
C PHE A 208 -25.11 7.15 -1.11
N ASN A 209 -25.76 6.30 -1.91
CA ASN A 209 -25.16 5.08 -2.44
C ASN A 209 -24.06 5.40 -3.46
N ASP A 210 -24.22 6.46 -4.25
CA ASP A 210 -23.19 6.91 -5.20
C ASP A 210 -21.94 7.38 -4.47
N VAL A 211 -22.10 8.15 -3.38
CA VAL A 211 -21.00 8.58 -2.52
C VAL A 211 -20.28 7.38 -1.92
N LEU A 212 -21.04 6.45 -1.33
CA LEU A 212 -20.48 5.26 -0.71
C LEU A 212 -19.79 4.33 -1.72
N GLY A 213 -20.35 4.18 -2.92
CA GLY A 213 -19.77 3.41 -4.02
C GLY A 213 -18.45 4.02 -4.49
N THR A 214 -18.42 5.34 -4.73
CA THR A 214 -17.20 6.05 -5.14
C THR A 214 -16.06 5.89 -4.12
N ILE A 215 -16.37 6.02 -2.82
CA ILE A 215 -15.37 5.89 -1.75
C ILE A 215 -14.80 4.47 -1.71
N LYS A 216 -15.67 3.45 -1.83
CA LYS A 216 -15.23 2.05 -1.91
C LYS A 216 -14.38 1.79 -3.14
N ASN A 217 -14.81 2.26 -4.30
CA ASN A 217 -14.04 2.17 -5.54
C ASN A 217 -12.65 2.79 -5.38
N GLN A 218 -12.54 3.96 -4.72
CA GLN A 218 -11.26 4.60 -4.45
C GLN A 218 -10.38 3.81 -3.48
N ALA A 219 -10.97 3.25 -2.41
CA ALA A 219 -10.26 2.38 -1.47
C ALA A 219 -9.74 1.11 -2.16
N ASP A 220 -10.57 0.50 -3.02
CA ASP A 220 -10.21 -0.67 -3.80
C ASP A 220 -9.11 -0.33 -4.82
N LEU A 221 -9.18 0.83 -5.49
CA LEU A 221 -8.12 1.31 -6.40
C LEU A 221 -6.77 1.49 -5.71
N LEU A 222 -6.75 1.93 -4.44
CA LEU A 222 -5.50 1.98 -3.66
C LEU A 222 -4.94 0.58 -3.42
N GLY A 223 -5.80 -0.42 -3.21
CA GLY A 223 -5.45 -1.83 -3.10
C GLY A 223 -5.11 -2.53 -4.42
N LEU A 224 -5.43 -1.92 -5.57
CA LEU A 224 -5.29 -2.53 -6.90
C LEU A 224 -3.88 -3.07 -7.16
N GLY A 225 -3.79 -4.35 -7.54
CA GLY A 225 -2.53 -5.00 -7.90
C GLY A 225 -1.78 -5.66 -6.74
N ARG A 226 -2.20 -5.51 -5.48
CA ARG A 226 -1.56 -6.17 -4.32
C ARG A 226 -1.75 -7.69 -4.29
N ASP A 227 -2.85 -8.18 -4.88
CA ASP A 227 -3.11 -9.62 -5.03
C ASP A 227 -2.21 -10.27 -6.09
N VAL A 228 -1.46 -9.47 -6.85
CA VAL A 228 -0.46 -9.93 -7.83
C VAL A 228 0.84 -10.19 -7.06
N ASP A 229 0.80 -11.06 -6.05
CA ASP A 229 2.02 -11.72 -5.55
C ASP A 229 2.41 -12.76 -6.62
N VAL A 230 2.91 -12.29 -7.76
CA VAL A 230 3.40 -13.17 -8.82
C VAL A 230 4.90 -13.29 -8.67
N VAL A 231 5.31 -14.54 -8.46
CA VAL A 231 6.67 -15.05 -8.65
C VAL A 231 7.05 -14.87 -10.13
N THR A 232 7.34 -13.65 -10.56
CA THR A 232 8.01 -13.41 -11.85
C THR A 232 9.51 -13.53 -11.66
N HIS A 233 9.98 -14.77 -11.47
CA HIS A 233 11.34 -15.13 -11.85
C HIS A 233 11.36 -15.35 -13.38
N LEU A 234 11.34 -14.25 -14.14
CA LEU A 234 11.64 -14.30 -15.57
C LEU A 234 12.84 -13.39 -15.82
N GLY A 235 13.97 -14.06 -16.02
CA GLY A 235 15.20 -13.45 -16.49
C GLY A 235 14.99 -12.81 -17.86
N TYR A 236 15.82 -11.80 -18.09
CA TYR A 236 16.11 -11.13 -19.35
C TYR A 236 15.64 -11.90 -20.60
N LEU A 237 14.50 -11.50 -21.19
CA LEU A 237 14.28 -11.68 -22.62
C LEU A 237 14.70 -10.36 -23.26
N ALA A 238 15.84 -10.41 -23.95
CA ALA A 238 16.34 -9.30 -24.73
C ALA A 238 15.25 -8.77 -25.66
N THR A 239 15.12 -7.46 -25.71
CA THR A 239 14.32 -6.73 -26.69
C THR A 239 14.79 -7.09 -28.10
N GLY A 240 14.02 -7.97 -28.74
CA GLY A 240 14.22 -8.41 -30.11
C GLY A 240 13.12 -9.40 -30.47
N ASP A 241 12.07 -8.92 -31.13
CA ASP A 241 11.04 -9.75 -31.74
C ASP A 241 11.74 -10.82 -32.62
N PRO A 242 11.45 -12.11 -32.38
CA PRO A 242 10.38 -12.72 -33.15
C PRO A 242 9.42 -13.48 -32.26
N ARG A 243 8.11 -13.27 -32.45
CA ARG A 243 6.99 -14.12 -32.06
C ARG A 243 7.43 -15.50 -31.60
N VAL A 244 7.65 -15.62 -30.30
CA VAL A 244 7.89 -16.91 -29.65
C VAL A 244 6.53 -17.61 -29.67
N TYR A 245 6.24 -18.33 -30.75
CA TYR A 245 5.17 -19.32 -30.77
C TYR A 245 5.62 -20.46 -29.85
N SER A 246 5.39 -20.30 -28.55
CA SER A 246 5.49 -21.38 -27.59
C SER A 246 4.33 -22.35 -27.87
N ASN A 247 4.53 -23.25 -28.84
CA ASN A 247 3.68 -24.40 -29.09
C ASN A 247 3.84 -25.46 -27.99
N LEU A 248 3.77 -25.03 -26.72
CA LEU A 248 3.62 -25.96 -25.62
C LEU A 248 2.19 -26.52 -25.69
N PRO A 249 1.99 -27.83 -25.50
CA PRO A 249 0.66 -28.41 -25.36
C PRO A 249 -0.12 -27.71 -24.24
N PRO A 250 -1.46 -27.61 -24.35
CA PRO A 250 -2.29 -26.95 -23.36
C PRO A 250 -2.12 -27.54 -21.95
N GLU A 251 -1.79 -28.82 -21.82
CA GLU A 251 -1.55 -29.48 -20.54
C GLU A 251 -0.31 -28.94 -19.83
N ILE A 252 0.74 -28.60 -20.58
CA ILE A 252 1.94 -27.99 -20.01
C ILE A 252 1.64 -26.56 -19.55
N TRP A 253 0.83 -25.83 -20.32
CA TRP A 253 0.35 -24.53 -19.89
C TRP A 253 -0.50 -24.60 -18.62
N SER A 254 -1.39 -25.59 -18.50
CA SER A 254 -2.15 -25.84 -17.27
C SER A 254 -1.23 -26.03 -16.07
N ILE A 255 -0.18 -26.84 -16.19
CA ILE A 255 0.80 -27.08 -15.11
C ILE A 255 1.55 -25.79 -14.76
N ILE A 256 2.00 -25.03 -15.76
CA ILE A 256 2.73 -23.77 -15.55
C ILE A 256 1.85 -22.76 -14.83
N LEU A 257 0.59 -22.60 -15.27
CA LEU A 257 -0.35 -21.64 -14.70
C LEU A 257 -0.81 -22.07 -13.31
N ASP A 258 -1.03 -23.37 -13.07
CA ASP A 258 -1.29 -23.93 -11.73
C ASP A 258 -0.14 -23.63 -10.77
N TYR A 259 1.11 -23.77 -11.22
CA TYR A 259 2.29 -23.43 -10.41
C TYR A 259 2.43 -21.91 -10.18
N ALA A 260 2.14 -21.11 -11.21
CA ALA A 260 2.20 -19.65 -11.13
C ALA A 260 1.08 -19.05 -10.26
N GLY A 261 -0.01 -19.77 -10.04
CA GLY A 261 -1.18 -19.29 -9.30
C GLY A 261 -2.00 -18.23 -10.05
N ASP A 262 -1.86 -18.13 -11.37
CA ASP A 262 -2.45 -17.05 -12.18
C ASP A 262 -3.76 -17.47 -12.86
N TRP A 263 -4.84 -17.47 -12.08
CA TRP A 263 -6.17 -17.83 -12.58
C TRP A 263 -6.69 -16.86 -13.66
N GLU A 264 -6.46 -15.56 -13.50
CA GLU A 264 -6.96 -14.55 -14.45
C GLU A 264 -6.30 -14.70 -15.82
N LEU A 265 -4.99 -14.94 -15.87
CA LEU A 265 -4.29 -15.21 -17.14
C LEU A 265 -4.77 -16.51 -17.77
N ALA A 266 -5.00 -17.56 -16.97
CA ALA A 266 -5.53 -18.83 -17.47
C ALA A 266 -6.89 -18.66 -18.14
N GLN A 267 -7.81 -17.93 -17.50
CA GLN A 267 -9.12 -17.64 -18.07
C GLN A 267 -9.03 -16.79 -19.35
N ALA A 268 -8.17 -15.77 -19.37
CA ALA A 268 -7.99 -14.93 -20.55
C ALA A 268 -7.45 -15.70 -21.77
N LEU A 269 -6.62 -16.72 -21.53
CA LEU A 269 -6.09 -17.59 -22.58
C LEU A 269 -7.02 -18.77 -22.91
N GLY A 270 -8.10 -18.98 -22.17
CA GLY A 270 -8.99 -20.14 -22.31
C GLY A 270 -8.32 -21.47 -21.93
N ILE A 271 -7.35 -21.45 -21.01
CA ILE A 271 -6.59 -22.63 -20.57
C ILE A 271 -7.17 -23.15 -19.26
N PHE A 272 -7.43 -24.46 -19.20
CA PHE A 272 -7.94 -25.10 -18.00
C PHE A 272 -6.87 -25.13 -16.89
N THR A 273 -7.26 -24.81 -15.65
CA THR A 273 -6.41 -24.86 -14.44
C THR A 273 -7.21 -25.43 -13.26
N ASN A 274 -6.51 -25.97 -12.27
CA ASN A 274 -7.11 -26.47 -11.02
C ASN A 274 -7.20 -25.38 -9.93
N LEU A 275 -6.87 -24.14 -10.28
CA LEU A 275 -6.88 -23.01 -9.36
C LEU A 275 -8.31 -22.64 -8.94
N PRO A 276 -8.56 -22.37 -7.65
CA PRO A 276 -9.84 -21.87 -7.20
C PRO A 276 -10.10 -20.46 -7.74
N MET A 277 -11.35 -20.17 -8.09
CA MET A 277 -11.74 -18.82 -8.53
C MET A 277 -11.42 -17.79 -7.44
N PRO A 278 -10.69 -16.71 -7.74
CA PRO A 278 -10.36 -15.68 -6.76
C PRO A 278 -11.62 -14.99 -6.22
N HIS A 279 -11.60 -14.60 -4.95
CA HIS A 279 -12.74 -13.97 -4.24
C HIS A 279 -13.37 -12.75 -4.95
N PRO A 280 -12.62 -11.87 -5.66
CA PRO A 280 -13.24 -10.76 -6.38
C PRO A 280 -14.24 -11.20 -7.46
N TRP A 281 -14.03 -12.38 -8.05
CA TRP A 281 -14.83 -12.92 -9.15
C TRP A 281 -16.03 -13.71 -8.63
N THR A 282 -17.17 -13.52 -9.27
CA THR A 282 -18.40 -14.30 -9.03
C THR A 282 -18.93 -14.83 -10.35
N LEU A 283 -19.66 -15.95 -10.31
CA LEU A 283 -20.31 -16.51 -11.51
C LEU A 283 -21.57 -15.73 -11.88
N GLN A 284 -22.22 -15.09 -10.91
CA GLN A 284 -23.44 -14.30 -11.09
C GLN A 284 -23.23 -12.88 -10.55
N PRO A 285 -23.97 -11.89 -11.09
CA PRO A 285 -23.98 -10.53 -10.55
C PRO A 285 -24.37 -10.53 -9.08
N ARG A 286 -23.71 -9.67 -8.28
CA ARG A 286 -23.97 -9.54 -6.83
C ARG A 286 -25.40 -9.12 -6.54
N ASP A 287 -25.99 -8.31 -7.42
CA ASP A 287 -27.40 -7.92 -7.37
C ASP A 287 -28.00 -8.09 -8.77
N GLN A 288 -28.87 -9.08 -8.92
CA GLN A 288 -29.53 -9.38 -10.20
C GLN A 288 -30.66 -8.40 -10.51
N ASN A 289 -31.14 -7.66 -9.51
CA ASN A 289 -32.26 -6.74 -9.67
C ASN A 289 -31.82 -5.34 -10.11
N ASP A 290 -30.53 -5.02 -10.00
CA ASP A 290 -29.95 -3.75 -10.44
C ASP A 290 -29.32 -3.90 -11.84
N PRO A 291 -29.93 -3.31 -12.89
CA PRO A 291 -29.40 -3.38 -14.26
C PRO A 291 -27.98 -2.85 -14.39
N LEU A 292 -27.57 -1.88 -13.56
CA LEU A 292 -26.22 -1.33 -13.58
C LEU A 292 -25.21 -2.38 -13.08
N LYS A 293 -25.54 -3.09 -12.00
CA LYS A 293 -24.68 -4.13 -11.43
C LYS A 293 -24.54 -5.35 -12.34
N VAL A 294 -25.62 -5.70 -13.05
CA VAL A 294 -25.58 -6.73 -14.09
C VAL A 294 -24.67 -6.29 -15.24
N TYR A 295 -24.80 -5.05 -15.72
CA TYR A 295 -23.94 -4.52 -16.77
C TYR A 295 -22.46 -4.47 -16.37
N GLU A 296 -22.15 -4.02 -15.15
CA GLU A 296 -20.78 -3.99 -14.60
C GLU A 296 -20.16 -5.39 -14.59
N HIS A 297 -20.90 -6.37 -14.06
CA HIS A 297 -20.48 -7.77 -14.01
C HIS A 297 -20.22 -8.35 -15.41
N GLU A 298 -21.12 -8.10 -16.37
CA GLU A 298 -20.93 -8.52 -17.76
C GLU A 298 -19.70 -7.89 -18.41
N LEU A 299 -19.44 -6.60 -18.11
CA LEU A 299 -18.26 -5.90 -18.61
C LEU A 299 -16.97 -6.49 -18.03
N GLU A 300 -16.93 -6.80 -16.73
CA GLU A 300 -15.76 -7.42 -16.07
C GLU A 300 -15.39 -8.76 -16.73
N TRP A 301 -16.36 -9.65 -16.93
CA TRP A 301 -16.14 -10.94 -17.61
C TRP A 301 -15.75 -10.79 -19.08
N LEU A 302 -16.35 -9.82 -19.77
CA LEU A 302 -16.03 -9.56 -21.18
C LEU A 302 -14.58 -9.08 -21.32
N VAL A 303 -14.13 -8.17 -20.45
CA VAL A 303 -12.73 -7.68 -20.46
C VAL A 303 -11.73 -8.80 -20.16
N LEU A 304 -12.11 -9.80 -19.35
CA LEU A 304 -11.26 -10.95 -19.07
C LEU A 304 -11.16 -11.93 -20.26
N THR A 305 -12.24 -12.15 -21.00
CA THR A 305 -12.37 -13.30 -21.91
C THR A 305 -12.46 -12.95 -23.40
N CYS A 306 -12.82 -11.73 -23.75
CA CYS A 306 -13.14 -11.32 -25.12
C CYS A 306 -12.09 -10.38 -25.72
N ASP A 307 -12.21 -10.15 -27.02
CA ASP A 307 -11.34 -9.27 -27.79
C ASP A 307 -11.58 -7.77 -27.52
N THR A 308 -10.62 -6.94 -27.93
CA THR A 308 -10.67 -5.49 -27.76
C THR A 308 -11.89 -4.86 -28.44
N THR A 309 -12.36 -5.43 -29.56
CA THR A 309 -13.51 -4.90 -30.31
C THR A 309 -14.83 -5.10 -29.57
N ALA A 310 -15.06 -6.26 -28.97
CA ALA A 310 -16.23 -6.52 -28.14
C ALA A 310 -16.25 -5.60 -26.91
N ILE A 311 -15.09 -5.35 -26.30
CA ILE A 311 -14.96 -4.46 -25.14
C ILE A 311 -15.38 -3.04 -25.52
N CYS A 312 -14.82 -2.48 -26.59
CA CYS A 312 -15.18 -1.15 -27.07
C CYS A 312 -16.66 -1.05 -27.43
N LYS A 313 -17.25 -2.07 -28.06
CA LYS A 313 -18.67 -2.11 -28.38
C LYS A 313 -19.55 -2.11 -27.13
N LYS A 314 -19.20 -2.89 -26.10
CA LYS A 314 -19.94 -2.92 -24.83
C LYS A 314 -19.88 -1.56 -24.14
N LEU A 315 -18.69 -0.96 -24.06
CA LEU A 315 -18.50 0.37 -23.46
C LEU A 315 -19.29 1.48 -24.20
N LEU A 316 -19.47 1.35 -25.51
CA LEU A 316 -20.32 2.28 -26.28
C LEU A 316 -21.81 2.13 -25.90
N GLN A 317 -22.24 0.93 -25.54
CA GLN A 317 -23.62 0.60 -25.13
C GLN A 317 -23.87 0.83 -23.63
N SER A 318 -23.00 1.56 -22.94
CA SER A 318 -23.13 1.76 -21.49
C SER A 318 -24.42 2.49 -21.10
N PRO A 319 -25.11 2.08 -20.03
CA PRO A 319 -26.25 2.82 -19.48
C PRO A 319 -25.92 4.28 -19.16
N PRO A 320 -26.89 5.21 -19.19
CA PRO A 320 -26.65 6.62 -18.90
C PRO A 320 -26.20 6.89 -17.45
N THR A 321 -26.48 5.96 -16.53
CA THR A 321 -26.03 5.99 -15.12
C THR A 321 -24.60 5.48 -14.92
N PHE A 322 -23.97 4.93 -15.96
CA PHE A 322 -22.61 4.38 -15.88
C PHE A 322 -21.57 5.49 -16.01
N HIS A 323 -21.04 5.92 -14.87
CA HIS A 323 -20.09 7.04 -14.75
C HIS A 323 -18.70 6.62 -14.26
N GLU A 324 -18.53 5.37 -13.81
CA GLU A 324 -17.30 4.85 -13.23
C GLU A 324 -17.03 3.44 -13.74
N LEU A 325 -15.75 3.15 -13.97
CA LEU A 325 -15.33 1.79 -14.32
C LEU A 325 -15.20 0.95 -13.06
N PRO A 326 -15.65 -0.31 -13.09
CA PRO A 326 -15.35 -1.25 -12.03
C PRO A 326 -13.84 -1.43 -11.86
N MET A 327 -13.42 -1.65 -10.62
CA MET A 327 -12.01 -1.81 -10.25
C MET A 327 -11.36 -2.99 -10.98
N LEU A 328 -12.09 -4.10 -11.19
CA LEU A 328 -11.61 -5.24 -11.98
C LEU A 328 -11.35 -4.86 -13.43
N VAL A 329 -12.21 -4.07 -14.08
CA VAL A 329 -11.97 -3.60 -15.44
C VAL A 329 -10.69 -2.77 -15.50
N ILE A 330 -10.49 -1.83 -14.58
CA ILE A 330 -9.26 -1.03 -14.49
C ILE A 330 -8.03 -1.94 -14.29
N LYS A 331 -8.13 -2.95 -13.41
CA LYS A 331 -7.09 -3.97 -13.19
C LYS A 331 -6.67 -4.62 -14.50
N LEU A 332 -7.63 -5.17 -15.23
CA LEU A 332 -7.39 -5.98 -16.42
C LEU A 332 -6.87 -5.15 -17.59
N LEU A 333 -7.38 -3.92 -17.76
CA LEU A 333 -6.88 -2.98 -18.77
C LEU A 333 -5.38 -2.73 -18.62
N ILE A 334 -4.90 -2.56 -17.37
CA ILE A 334 -3.48 -2.35 -17.09
C ILE A 334 -2.71 -3.68 -17.13
N ARG A 335 -3.21 -4.73 -16.47
CA ARG A 335 -2.55 -6.04 -16.33
C ARG A 335 -2.27 -6.69 -17.69
N PHE A 336 -3.24 -6.65 -18.60
CA PHE A 336 -3.13 -7.25 -19.93
C PHE A 336 -2.71 -6.25 -21.02
N SER A 337 -2.24 -5.06 -20.63
CA SER A 337 -1.83 -4.00 -21.56
C SER A 337 -2.83 -3.77 -22.68
N LEU A 338 -4.12 -3.61 -22.37
CA LEU A 338 -5.18 -3.42 -23.37
C LEU A 338 -5.16 -1.99 -23.94
N ILE A 339 -4.04 -1.63 -24.60
CA ILE A 339 -3.73 -0.27 -25.07
C ILE A 339 -4.78 0.24 -26.05
N ASP A 340 -5.31 -0.62 -26.93
CA ASP A 340 -6.34 -0.23 -27.90
C ASP A 340 -7.63 0.21 -27.22
N VAL A 341 -8.02 -0.47 -26.14
CA VAL A 341 -9.20 -0.11 -25.35
C VAL A 341 -8.94 1.22 -24.61
N LEU A 342 -7.74 1.42 -24.06
CA LEU A 342 -7.37 2.69 -23.42
C LEU A 342 -7.41 3.86 -24.40
N LYS A 343 -6.81 3.72 -25.59
CA LYS A 343 -6.84 4.72 -26.69
C LYS A 343 -8.27 5.02 -27.13
N TRP A 344 -9.09 3.97 -27.27
CA TRP A 344 -10.49 4.12 -27.65
C TRP A 344 -11.28 4.87 -26.58
N MET A 345 -11.08 4.55 -25.30
CA MET A 345 -11.75 5.23 -24.18
C MET A 345 -11.34 6.70 -24.09
N GLU A 346 -10.05 7.02 -24.25
CA GLU A 346 -9.57 8.42 -24.28
C GLU A 346 -10.28 9.23 -25.36
N SER A 347 -10.57 8.61 -26.51
CA SER A 347 -11.18 9.29 -27.66
C SER A 347 -12.70 9.38 -27.61
N ASN A 348 -13.39 8.36 -27.07
CA ASN A 348 -14.85 8.25 -27.16
C ASN A 348 -15.57 8.51 -25.82
N ARG A 349 -14.90 8.27 -24.69
CA ARG A 349 -15.46 8.39 -23.33
C ARG A 349 -14.44 9.03 -22.36
N PRO A 350 -14.03 10.28 -22.60
CA PRO A 350 -13.05 10.97 -21.76
C PRO A 350 -13.53 11.15 -20.31
N ASP A 351 -14.86 11.15 -20.09
CA ASP A 351 -15.50 11.17 -18.78
C ASP A 351 -15.13 9.94 -17.93
N LEU A 352 -15.25 8.74 -18.51
CA LEU A 352 -14.88 7.49 -17.83
C LEU A 352 -13.37 7.39 -17.65
N PHE A 353 -12.62 7.79 -18.68
CA PHE A 353 -11.15 7.73 -18.67
C PHE A 353 -10.57 8.62 -17.57
N SER A 354 -11.01 9.88 -17.46
CA SER A 354 -10.54 10.78 -16.41
C SER A 354 -10.91 10.28 -15.02
N ASN A 355 -12.11 9.74 -14.83
CA ASN A 355 -12.51 9.24 -13.52
C ASN A 355 -11.63 8.07 -13.05
N ALA A 356 -11.29 7.16 -13.97
CA ALA A 356 -10.52 5.94 -13.67
C ALA A 356 -9.01 6.15 -13.56
N PHE A 357 -8.41 6.99 -14.43
CA PHE A 357 -6.96 7.05 -14.61
C PHE A 357 -6.34 8.42 -14.27
N GLU A 358 -7.11 9.37 -13.77
CA GLU A 358 -6.57 10.66 -13.32
C GLU A 358 -5.57 10.51 -12.16
N GLY A 359 -4.58 11.40 -12.14
CA GLY A 359 -3.54 11.44 -11.12
C GLY A 359 -2.44 10.42 -11.39
N LYS A 360 -2.07 9.66 -10.36
CA LYS A 360 -0.91 8.75 -10.37
C LYS A 360 -1.25 7.29 -10.64
N VAL A 361 -2.54 6.97 -10.77
CA VAL A 361 -3.03 5.57 -10.82
C VAL A 361 -2.37 4.80 -11.97
N LEU A 362 -2.43 5.33 -13.20
CA LEU A 362 -1.91 4.62 -14.36
C LEU A 362 -0.40 4.32 -14.28
N PRO A 363 0.50 5.31 -14.11
CA PRO A 363 1.94 5.05 -14.07
C PRO A 363 2.37 4.26 -12.82
N THR A 364 1.77 4.52 -11.65
CA THR A 364 2.11 3.76 -10.43
C THR A 364 1.67 2.31 -10.56
N LYS A 365 0.45 2.03 -11.05
CA LYS A 365 -0.05 0.64 -11.18
C LYS A 365 0.68 -0.14 -12.27
N ALA A 366 0.91 0.48 -13.43
CA ALA A 366 1.70 -0.12 -14.51
C ALA A 366 3.14 -0.42 -14.07
N SER A 367 3.76 0.46 -13.29
CA SER A 367 5.15 0.29 -12.85
C SER A 367 5.30 -0.66 -11.66
N ALA A 368 4.58 -0.38 -10.57
CA ALA A 368 4.79 -1.05 -9.30
C ALA A 368 4.13 -2.42 -9.25
N TYR A 369 2.98 -2.63 -9.88
CA TYR A 369 2.17 -3.83 -9.62
C TYR A 369 2.13 -4.79 -10.80
N PHE A 370 2.02 -4.29 -12.03
CA PHE A 370 1.86 -5.15 -13.22
C PHE A 370 3.10 -5.26 -14.11
N GLY A 371 4.10 -4.38 -13.92
CA GLY A 371 5.35 -4.42 -14.68
C GLY A 371 5.16 -4.20 -16.18
N ARG A 372 4.30 -3.26 -16.61
CA ARG A 372 3.92 -3.08 -18.03
C ARG A 372 4.53 -1.81 -18.65
N PRO A 373 5.70 -1.90 -19.33
CA PRO A 373 6.28 -0.74 -20.02
C PRO A 373 5.41 -0.26 -21.19
N ASP A 374 4.66 -1.14 -21.87
CA ASP A 374 3.75 -0.75 -22.96
C ASP A 374 2.67 0.25 -22.52
N VAL A 375 2.17 0.07 -21.29
CA VAL A 375 1.19 1.00 -20.68
C VAL A 375 1.84 2.33 -20.34
N LEU A 376 3.13 2.33 -19.99
CA LEU A 376 3.91 3.55 -19.73
C LEU A 376 4.22 4.30 -21.03
N ASP A 377 4.51 3.59 -22.13
CA ASP A 377 4.63 4.17 -23.47
C ASP A 377 3.33 4.86 -23.88
N TYR A 378 2.20 4.16 -23.73
CA TYR A 378 0.88 4.77 -23.96
C TYR A 378 0.65 6.00 -23.08
N TRP A 379 0.95 5.91 -21.78
CA TRP A 379 0.80 7.04 -20.85
C TRP A 379 1.63 8.25 -21.27
N LYS A 380 2.85 8.04 -21.77
CA LYS A 380 3.74 9.10 -22.27
C LYS A 380 3.20 9.75 -23.54
N GLU A 381 2.60 8.97 -24.45
CA GLU A 381 2.07 9.46 -25.74
C GLU A 381 0.68 10.07 -25.66
N SER A 382 -0.09 9.73 -24.62
CA SER A 382 -1.49 10.13 -24.44
C SER A 382 -1.68 11.64 -24.39
N LYS A 383 -2.75 12.13 -25.03
CA LYS A 383 -3.07 13.57 -25.09
C LYS A 383 -3.59 14.06 -23.75
N PHE A 384 -4.28 13.20 -23.02
CA PHE A 384 -4.84 13.50 -21.70
C PHE A 384 -3.77 13.88 -20.66
N PHE A 385 -2.61 13.22 -20.67
CA PHE A 385 -1.54 13.43 -19.69
C PHE A 385 -0.51 14.50 -20.09
N ARG A 386 -0.59 15.02 -21.32
CA ARG A 386 0.35 16.01 -21.85
C ARG A 386 0.40 17.25 -20.94
N GLY A 387 1.60 17.60 -20.50
CA GLY A 387 1.86 18.74 -19.60
C GLY A 387 1.58 18.46 -18.11
N LYS A 388 1.04 17.28 -17.77
CA LYS A 388 0.80 16.85 -16.38
C LYS A 388 1.75 15.74 -15.91
N HIS A 389 2.63 15.23 -16.79
CA HIS A 389 3.50 14.09 -16.51
C HIS A 389 4.25 14.21 -15.17
N GLN A 390 4.87 15.35 -14.86
CA GLN A 390 5.64 15.56 -13.63
C GLN A 390 4.81 15.49 -12.32
N GLN A 391 3.49 15.73 -12.41
CA GLN A 391 2.56 15.66 -11.27
C GLN A 391 1.89 14.28 -11.17
N SER A 392 1.84 13.54 -12.28
CA SER A 392 1.19 12.23 -12.38
C SER A 392 2.08 11.04 -11.98
N TYR A 393 3.29 11.23 -11.47
CA TYR A 393 4.05 10.12 -10.87
C TYR A 393 4.91 10.59 -9.70
N ASP A 394 5.25 9.66 -8.82
CA ASP A 394 6.13 9.84 -7.68
C ASP A 394 7.06 8.63 -7.53
N ALA A 395 7.81 8.59 -6.42
CA ALA A 395 8.76 7.53 -6.14
C ALA A 395 8.11 6.15 -5.99
N GLU A 396 6.81 6.07 -5.67
CA GLU A 396 6.10 4.79 -5.49
C GLU A 396 6.15 3.93 -6.75
N ALA A 397 6.14 4.55 -7.93
CA ALA A 397 6.21 3.83 -9.21
C ALA A 397 7.55 3.07 -9.37
N VAL A 398 8.67 3.73 -9.06
CA VAL A 398 10.03 3.16 -9.22
C VAL A 398 10.40 2.25 -8.05
N ASP A 399 10.01 2.64 -6.83
CA ASP A 399 10.21 1.85 -5.62
C ASP A 399 9.45 0.51 -5.72
N GLY A 400 8.20 0.55 -6.19
CA GLY A 400 7.40 -0.64 -6.41
C GLY A 400 7.90 -1.52 -7.56
N ALA A 401 8.43 -0.92 -8.63
CA ALA A 401 9.08 -1.68 -9.70
C ALA A 401 10.31 -2.44 -9.17
N SER A 402 11.09 -1.81 -8.28
CA SER A 402 12.22 -2.45 -7.61
C SER A 402 11.78 -3.55 -6.64
N GLN A 403 10.71 -3.31 -5.88
CA GLN A 403 10.14 -4.27 -4.94
C GLN A 403 9.68 -5.57 -5.61
N ASN A 404 9.14 -5.50 -6.84
CA ASN A 404 8.57 -6.65 -7.55
C ASN A 404 9.48 -7.22 -8.64
N GLY A 405 10.71 -6.71 -8.80
CA GLY A 405 11.66 -7.29 -9.73
C GLY A 405 11.51 -6.81 -11.19
N TYR A 406 10.79 -5.72 -11.45
CA TYR A 406 10.44 -5.28 -12.81
C TYR A 406 11.55 -4.45 -13.47
N ILE A 407 12.65 -5.12 -13.85
CA ILE A 407 13.82 -4.48 -14.48
C ILE A 407 13.44 -3.74 -15.77
N GLN A 408 12.55 -4.30 -16.59
CA GLN A 408 12.10 -3.66 -17.83
C GLN A 408 11.42 -2.30 -17.60
N VAL A 409 10.72 -2.16 -16.47
CA VAL A 409 10.10 -0.89 -16.08
C VAL A 409 11.16 0.09 -15.57
N LEU A 410 12.13 -0.39 -14.80
CA LEU A 410 13.25 0.45 -14.34
C LEU A 410 14.06 0.99 -15.52
N ASP A 411 14.36 0.14 -16.51
CA ASP A 411 15.04 0.53 -17.75
C ASP A 411 14.20 1.53 -18.56
N TRP A 412 12.89 1.33 -18.63
CA TRP A 412 11.96 2.29 -19.24
C TRP A 412 12.02 3.66 -18.56
N TRP A 413 11.94 3.70 -17.23
CA TRP A 413 12.02 4.96 -16.48
C TRP A 413 13.35 5.67 -16.68
N TRP A 414 14.45 4.93 -16.71
CA TRP A 414 15.79 5.52 -16.85
C TRP A 414 16.10 5.98 -18.28
N ARG A 415 15.83 5.15 -19.29
CA ARG A 415 16.29 5.39 -20.68
C ARG A 415 15.22 5.96 -21.60
N HIS A 416 13.96 5.55 -21.41
CA HIS A 416 12.89 5.84 -22.36
C HIS A 416 11.97 6.98 -21.91
N SER A 417 11.78 7.19 -20.61
CA SER A 417 10.81 8.17 -20.11
C SER A 417 11.17 9.62 -20.46
N GLY A 418 12.46 9.98 -20.42
CA GLY A 418 12.94 11.37 -20.47
C GLY A 418 12.54 12.20 -19.24
N LEU A 419 12.07 11.55 -18.18
CA LEU A 419 11.63 12.16 -16.92
C LEU A 419 12.65 11.88 -15.80
N PRO A 420 12.69 12.70 -14.74
CA PRO A 420 13.55 12.44 -13.59
C PRO A 420 13.21 11.11 -12.91
N LEU A 421 14.21 10.26 -12.69
CA LEU A 421 14.08 9.02 -11.93
C LEU A 421 13.87 9.35 -10.44
N ARG A 422 12.62 9.34 -9.97
CA ARG A 422 12.27 9.57 -8.56
C ARG A 422 12.21 8.23 -7.84
N PHE A 423 13.03 8.02 -6.84
CA PHE A 423 13.05 6.83 -6.00
C PHE A 423 13.44 7.19 -4.57
N THR A 424 13.11 6.33 -3.62
CA THR A 424 13.52 6.46 -2.22
C THR A 424 14.41 5.28 -1.80
N GLU A 425 14.86 5.29 -0.55
CA GLU A 425 15.59 4.15 0.06
C GLU A 425 14.77 2.85 -0.01
N ALA A 426 13.44 2.97 -0.07
CA ALA A 426 12.53 1.83 -0.20
C ALA A 426 12.82 0.97 -1.44
N ALA A 427 13.28 1.55 -2.56
CA ALA A 427 13.62 0.79 -3.77
C ALA A 427 14.64 -0.33 -3.48
N LEU A 428 15.76 0.03 -2.83
CA LEU A 428 16.83 -0.91 -2.50
C LEU A 428 16.46 -1.80 -1.31
N GLU A 429 15.76 -1.24 -0.32
CA GLU A 429 15.33 -1.97 0.88
C GLU A 429 14.38 -3.12 0.52
N GLN A 430 13.35 -2.83 -0.27
CA GLN A 430 12.35 -3.81 -0.66
C GLN A 430 12.91 -4.85 -1.65
N ALA A 431 13.73 -4.41 -2.62
CA ALA A 431 14.43 -5.34 -3.51
C ALA A 431 15.32 -6.32 -2.73
N SER A 432 16.00 -5.82 -1.69
CA SER A 432 16.86 -6.64 -0.83
C SER A 432 16.07 -7.63 0.03
N GLY A 433 14.96 -7.20 0.63
CA GLY A 433 14.08 -8.09 1.41
C GLY A 433 13.40 -9.17 0.57
N LYS A 434 13.01 -8.85 -0.66
CA LYS A 434 12.38 -9.81 -1.58
C LYS A 434 13.38 -10.76 -2.26
N GLY A 435 14.65 -10.37 -2.35
CA GLY A 435 15.70 -11.21 -2.94
C GLY A 435 15.98 -10.93 -4.42
N HIS A 436 15.65 -9.73 -4.91
CA HIS A 436 15.78 -9.38 -6.32
C HIS A 436 17.20 -8.93 -6.67
N LEU A 437 18.13 -9.89 -6.74
CA LEU A 437 19.55 -9.64 -7.07
C LEU A 437 19.74 -8.87 -8.37
N LEU A 438 19.04 -9.26 -9.44
CA LEU A 438 19.16 -8.62 -10.75
C LEU A 438 18.72 -7.14 -10.73
N VAL A 439 17.77 -6.77 -9.88
CA VAL A 439 17.39 -5.37 -9.68
C VAL A 439 18.49 -4.60 -8.98
N LEU A 440 19.13 -5.19 -7.96
CA LEU A 440 20.25 -4.57 -7.26
C LEU A 440 21.47 -4.39 -8.18
N GLU A 441 21.74 -5.37 -9.04
CA GLU A 441 22.75 -5.25 -10.10
C GLU A 441 22.42 -4.14 -11.08
N TRP A 442 21.16 -4.05 -11.53
CA TRP A 442 20.71 -2.96 -12.39
C TRP A 442 20.93 -1.59 -11.74
N TRP A 443 20.58 -1.43 -10.44
CA TRP A 443 20.80 -0.18 -9.71
C TRP A 443 22.28 0.19 -9.60
N ARG A 444 23.14 -0.78 -9.30
CA ARG A 444 24.60 -0.58 -9.27
C ARG A 444 25.11 -0.11 -10.64
N ASP A 445 24.71 -0.81 -11.70
CA ASP A 445 25.19 -0.53 -13.06
C ASP A 445 24.66 0.81 -13.59
N ALA A 446 23.42 1.17 -13.23
CA ALA A 446 22.83 2.46 -13.55
C ALA A 446 23.54 3.62 -12.81
N ALA A 447 23.87 3.44 -11.53
CA ALA A 447 24.59 4.44 -10.74
C ALA A 447 26.04 4.66 -11.20
N VAL A 448 26.67 3.62 -11.75
CA VAL A 448 28.01 3.74 -12.37
C VAL A 448 27.93 4.52 -13.69
N GLN A 449 26.83 4.40 -14.44
CA GLN A 449 26.64 5.06 -15.73
C GLN A 449 26.13 6.50 -15.62
N ASP A 450 25.30 6.79 -14.62
CA ASP A 450 24.67 8.11 -14.43
C ASP A 450 24.92 8.62 -13.00
N GLU A 451 25.78 9.64 -12.88
CA GLU A 451 26.14 10.29 -11.61
C GLU A 451 24.94 10.93 -10.89
N ARG A 452 23.82 11.16 -11.59
CA ARG A 452 22.58 11.68 -10.99
C ARG A 452 21.90 10.65 -10.10
N ILE A 453 22.19 9.36 -10.31
CA ILE A 453 21.63 8.26 -9.53
C ILE A 453 22.52 8.04 -8.30
N VAL A 454 22.16 8.69 -7.20
CA VAL A 454 22.84 8.50 -5.91
C VAL A 454 22.16 7.38 -5.14
N LEU A 455 22.83 6.23 -5.05
CA LEU A 455 22.30 5.08 -4.29
C LEU A 455 22.27 5.38 -2.79
N ARG A 456 21.11 5.16 -2.19
CA ARG A 456 20.91 5.26 -0.73
C ARG A 456 20.41 3.91 -0.23
N PRO A 457 21.32 3.01 0.20
CA PRO A 457 20.94 1.66 0.58
C PRO A 457 20.08 1.58 1.85
N GLY A 458 19.99 2.63 2.68
CA GLY A 458 19.14 2.64 3.87
C GLY A 458 19.34 1.38 4.72
N LYS A 459 18.25 0.74 5.15
CA LYS A 459 18.27 -0.49 5.94
C LYS A 459 18.29 -1.77 5.08
N SER A 460 18.72 -1.72 3.82
CA SER A 460 18.64 -2.84 2.86
C SER A 460 19.20 -4.15 3.38
N LEU A 461 20.33 -4.07 4.09
CA LEU A 461 20.98 -5.24 4.68
C LEU A 461 20.15 -5.90 5.78
N LEU A 462 19.47 -5.09 6.60
CA LEU A 462 18.58 -5.58 7.66
C LEU A 462 17.34 -6.23 7.07
N TRP A 463 16.78 -5.67 6.00
CA TRP A 463 15.66 -6.27 5.26
C TRP A 463 16.03 -7.62 4.65
N ALA A 464 17.22 -7.74 4.06
CA ALA A 464 17.75 -9.01 3.56
C ALA A 464 17.96 -10.03 4.69
N ALA A 465 18.50 -9.59 5.83
CA ALA A 465 18.72 -10.41 7.01
C ALA A 465 17.41 -10.92 7.62
N GLN A 466 16.40 -10.07 7.73
CA GLN A 466 15.07 -10.41 8.23
C GLN A 466 14.42 -11.54 7.41
N HIS A 467 14.57 -11.52 6.09
CA HIS A 467 13.94 -12.48 5.17
C HIS A 467 14.84 -13.64 4.76
N GLY A 468 16.01 -13.81 5.40
CA GLY A 468 16.91 -14.92 5.12
C GLY A 468 17.57 -14.88 3.74
N LYS A 469 17.72 -13.69 3.12
CA LYS A 469 18.25 -13.54 1.76
C LYS A 469 19.79 -13.56 1.75
N VAL A 470 20.36 -14.75 1.95
CA VAL A 470 21.82 -14.99 2.06
C VAL A 470 22.59 -14.47 0.84
N ASP A 471 22.10 -14.72 -0.38
CA ASP A 471 22.79 -14.28 -1.60
C ASP A 471 22.80 -12.77 -1.78
N VAL A 472 21.74 -12.08 -1.34
CA VAL A 472 21.68 -10.60 -1.33
C VAL A 472 22.71 -10.03 -0.36
N ILE A 473 22.88 -10.64 0.81
CA ILE A 473 23.90 -10.20 1.79
C ILE A 473 25.30 -10.38 1.22
N ARG A 474 25.59 -11.50 0.55
CA ARG A 474 26.87 -11.71 -0.16
C ARG A 474 27.09 -10.63 -1.21
N TRP A 475 26.06 -10.35 -2.02
CA TRP A 475 26.11 -9.33 -3.05
C TRP A 475 26.40 -7.94 -2.47
N TRP A 476 25.71 -7.53 -1.40
CA TRP A 476 25.97 -6.25 -0.72
C TRP A 476 27.40 -6.11 -0.20
N MET A 477 27.97 -7.19 0.31
CA MET A 477 29.35 -7.18 0.79
C MET A 477 30.38 -7.15 -0.34
N ALA A 478 30.03 -7.69 -1.52
CA ALA A 478 30.87 -7.67 -2.71
C ALA A 478 30.71 -6.41 -3.57
N SER A 479 29.59 -5.68 -3.45
CA SER A 479 29.24 -4.57 -4.35
C SER A 479 30.08 -3.31 -4.15
N GLY A 480 30.79 -3.19 -3.02
CA GLY A 480 31.58 -2.01 -2.69
C GLY A 480 30.74 -0.77 -2.32
N ILE A 481 29.41 -0.91 -2.26
CA ILE A 481 28.50 0.18 -1.86
C ILE A 481 28.54 0.29 -0.33
N PRO A 482 28.74 1.49 0.27
CA PRO A 482 28.70 1.66 1.71
C PRO A 482 27.33 1.29 2.29
N VAL A 483 27.30 0.27 3.16
CA VAL A 483 26.06 -0.22 3.76
C VAL A 483 25.98 0.18 5.24
N PRO A 484 24.97 0.96 5.68
CA PRO A 484 24.81 1.30 7.07
C PRO A 484 24.18 0.14 7.88
N HIS A 485 24.27 0.22 9.21
CA HIS A 485 23.64 -0.72 10.16
C HIS A 485 24.10 -2.19 10.09
N GLY A 486 25.33 -2.46 9.66
CA GLY A 486 25.87 -3.83 9.65
C GLY A 486 26.00 -4.48 11.03
N ASP A 487 26.11 -3.70 12.09
CA ASP A 487 26.13 -4.13 13.49
C ASP A 487 24.80 -4.78 13.92
N ALA A 488 23.67 -4.29 13.44
CA ALA A 488 22.35 -4.80 13.80
C ALA A 488 21.93 -6.09 13.08
N VAL A 489 22.71 -6.58 12.10
CA VAL A 489 22.38 -7.77 11.29
C VAL A 489 22.20 -9.01 12.16
N ALA A 490 23.11 -9.26 13.11
CA ALA A 490 23.04 -10.44 13.98
C ALA A 490 21.82 -10.42 14.90
N LYS A 491 21.47 -9.23 15.42
CA LYS A 491 20.26 -9.02 16.22
C LYS A 491 18.99 -9.28 15.41
N VAL A 492 18.89 -8.73 14.20
CA VAL A 492 17.73 -8.93 13.31
C VAL A 492 17.61 -10.40 12.90
N ALA A 493 18.70 -11.03 12.47
CA ALA A 493 18.71 -12.45 12.11
C ALA A 493 18.27 -13.33 13.28
N SER A 494 18.70 -13.00 14.50
CA SER A 494 18.30 -13.74 15.71
C SER A 494 16.82 -13.59 16.04
N ARG A 495 16.27 -12.37 15.89
CA ARG A 495 14.85 -12.08 16.10
C ARG A 495 13.94 -12.83 15.14
N TRP A 496 14.38 -13.05 13.90
CA TRP A 496 13.59 -13.68 12.83
C TRP A 496 13.96 -15.15 12.56
N GLY A 497 14.83 -15.75 13.38
CA GLY A 497 15.14 -17.18 13.28
C GLY A 497 16.10 -17.57 12.15
N GLN A 498 16.86 -16.62 11.61
CA GLN A 498 17.65 -16.79 10.39
C GLN A 498 19.08 -17.26 10.68
N VAL A 499 19.26 -18.57 10.91
CA VAL A 499 20.56 -19.17 11.24
C VAL A 499 21.56 -19.06 10.09
N ASP A 500 21.12 -19.27 8.84
CA ASP A 500 22.00 -19.18 7.66
C ASP A 500 22.58 -17.76 7.48
N VAL A 501 21.81 -16.74 7.87
CA VAL A 501 22.26 -15.34 7.85
C VAL A 501 23.30 -15.09 8.91
N LEU A 502 23.11 -15.59 10.14
CA LEU A 502 24.11 -15.48 11.22
C LEU A 502 25.42 -16.14 10.83
N GLU A 503 25.33 -17.34 10.26
CA GLU A 503 26.47 -18.11 9.81
C GLU A 503 27.23 -17.42 8.67
N LEU A 504 26.51 -16.89 7.68
CA LEU A 504 27.10 -16.10 6.61
C LEU A 504 27.75 -14.83 7.17
N TRP A 505 27.06 -14.10 8.06
CA TRP A 505 27.55 -12.83 8.59
C TRP A 505 28.84 -13.01 9.40
N ARG A 506 28.90 -14.09 10.19
CA ARG A 506 30.11 -14.55 10.88
C ARG A 506 31.26 -14.79 9.89
N LYS A 507 31.03 -15.59 8.85
CA LYS A 507 32.05 -15.89 7.82
C LYS A 507 32.54 -14.62 7.08
N LEU A 508 31.66 -13.65 6.83
CA LEU A 508 32.02 -12.41 6.12
C LEU A 508 32.76 -11.39 6.99
N LYS A 509 32.43 -11.28 8.28
CA LYS A 509 33.12 -10.36 9.22
C LYS A 509 34.40 -10.96 9.80
N GLY A 510 34.47 -12.28 9.88
CA GLY A 510 35.45 -13.01 10.68
C GLY A 510 35.02 -13.10 12.14
N ASP A 511 35.39 -14.20 12.81
CA ASP A 511 34.91 -14.51 14.16
C ASP A 511 35.31 -13.42 15.19
N ASP A 512 36.49 -12.81 15.05
CA ASP A 512 37.00 -11.81 16.02
C ASP A 512 36.31 -10.44 15.91
N LYS A 513 35.67 -10.14 14.77
CA LYS A 513 34.93 -8.88 14.54
C LYS A 513 33.43 -9.06 14.70
N PHE A 514 32.97 -10.26 14.99
CA PHE A 514 31.57 -10.57 15.14
C PHE A 514 31.09 -10.15 16.54
N VAL A 515 30.34 -9.05 16.59
CA VAL A 515 29.87 -8.46 17.85
C VAL A 515 28.59 -9.16 18.29
N PHE A 516 28.60 -9.65 19.54
CA PHE A 516 27.41 -10.18 20.20
C PHE A 516 26.66 -9.06 20.95
N ASP A 517 25.34 -9.05 20.80
CA ASP A 517 24.42 -8.19 21.54
C ASP A 517 23.49 -9.07 22.39
N GLN A 518 23.37 -8.78 23.68
CA GLN A 518 22.54 -9.53 24.61
C GLN A 518 21.07 -9.58 24.15
N GLU A 519 20.59 -8.53 23.48
CA GLU A 519 19.23 -8.51 22.94
C GLU A 519 18.96 -9.63 21.92
N ALA A 520 20.00 -10.18 21.27
CA ALA A 520 19.85 -11.30 20.34
C ALA A 520 19.28 -12.56 21.01
N LEU A 521 19.68 -12.85 22.25
CA LEU A 521 19.17 -13.98 23.04
C LEU A 521 17.76 -13.72 23.57
N VAL A 522 17.48 -12.49 24.00
CA VAL A 522 16.16 -12.05 24.46
C VAL A 522 15.14 -12.21 23.32
N GLN A 523 15.44 -11.64 22.15
CA GLN A 523 14.53 -11.67 21.01
C GLN A 523 14.31 -13.10 20.46
N SER A 524 15.35 -13.93 20.40
CA SER A 524 15.20 -15.33 19.98
C SER A 524 14.42 -16.17 21.01
N THR A 525 14.46 -15.81 22.29
CA THR A 525 13.66 -16.44 23.35
C THR A 525 12.18 -16.06 23.24
N ILE A 526 11.86 -14.77 23.09
CA ILE A 526 10.48 -14.28 22.92
C ILE A 526 9.79 -14.97 21.73
N HIS A 527 10.49 -15.04 20.58
CA HIS A 527 9.96 -15.60 19.33
C HIS A 527 10.21 -17.11 19.17
N GLN A 528 10.77 -17.77 20.20
CA GLN A 528 10.95 -19.23 20.26
C GLN A 528 11.88 -19.84 19.19
N HIS A 529 12.90 -19.09 18.77
CA HIS A 529 13.87 -19.54 17.78
C HIS A 529 15.00 -20.38 18.40
N ILE A 530 14.69 -21.64 18.73
CA ILE A 530 15.66 -22.58 19.35
C ILE A 530 16.90 -22.79 18.48
N ALA A 531 16.74 -22.86 17.16
CA ALA A 531 17.87 -23.06 16.25
C ALA A 531 18.89 -21.90 16.32
N VAL A 532 18.42 -20.67 16.56
CA VAL A 532 19.28 -19.51 16.77
C VAL A 532 19.96 -19.56 18.13
N LEU A 533 19.23 -19.92 19.20
CA LEU A 533 19.81 -20.10 20.53
C LEU A 533 20.90 -21.19 20.53
N GLU A 534 20.64 -22.30 19.84
CA GLU A 534 21.60 -23.38 19.63
C GLU A 534 22.82 -22.92 18.85
N TRP A 535 22.63 -22.08 17.82
CA TRP A 535 23.73 -21.49 17.06
C TRP A 535 24.60 -20.58 17.94
N TRP A 536 23.99 -19.71 18.75
CA TRP A 536 24.71 -18.85 19.70
C TRP A 536 25.48 -19.65 20.76
N ARG A 537 24.92 -20.76 21.24
CA ARG A 537 25.63 -21.69 22.12
C ARG A 537 26.86 -22.26 21.40
N LYS A 538 26.69 -22.84 20.21
CA LYS A 538 27.81 -23.39 19.43
C LYS A 538 28.88 -22.34 19.13
N PHE A 539 28.50 -21.09 18.89
CA PHE A 539 29.43 -19.97 18.74
C PHE A 539 30.20 -19.70 20.04
N ALA A 540 29.54 -19.69 21.19
CA ALA A 540 30.19 -19.49 22.50
C ALA A 540 31.24 -20.57 22.81
N TYR A 541 30.97 -21.83 22.46
CA TYR A 541 31.89 -22.95 22.66
C TYR A 541 32.89 -23.18 21.51
N GLY A 542 32.83 -22.39 20.42
CA GLY A 542 33.68 -22.58 19.26
C GLY A 542 33.43 -23.90 18.51
N GLU A 543 32.22 -24.46 18.62
CA GLU A 543 31.80 -25.71 17.98
C GLU A 543 31.36 -25.53 16.52
N LEU A 544 31.20 -24.29 16.06
CA LEU A 544 30.86 -24.01 14.67
C LEU A 544 32.06 -24.28 13.75
N GLU A 545 31.74 -24.64 12.50
CA GLU A 545 32.72 -24.92 11.47
C GLU A 545 33.72 -23.75 11.33
N GLY A 546 35.02 -24.06 11.41
CA GLY A 546 36.11 -23.09 11.25
C GLY A 546 36.60 -22.38 12.52
N MET A 547 36.00 -22.61 13.70
CA MET A 547 36.37 -21.90 14.95
C MET A 547 37.47 -22.59 15.78
N GLU A 548 37.85 -23.82 15.45
CA GLU A 548 38.92 -24.58 16.13
C GLU A 548 38.78 -24.64 17.67
N GLY A 549 37.55 -24.57 18.21
CA GLY A 549 37.29 -24.58 19.65
C GLY A 549 37.62 -23.27 20.39
N ARG A 550 37.74 -22.14 19.68
CA ARG A 550 37.91 -20.82 20.31
C ARG A 550 36.60 -20.38 20.97
N HIS A 551 36.67 -20.10 22.27
CA HIS A 551 35.52 -19.64 23.04
C HIS A 551 35.27 -18.15 22.84
N TYR A 552 34.00 -17.79 22.63
CA TYR A 552 33.55 -16.40 22.51
C TYR A 552 32.56 -16.08 23.63
N ARG A 553 32.65 -14.85 24.15
CA ARG A 553 31.85 -14.42 25.30
C ARG A 553 30.44 -14.05 24.85
N VAL A 554 29.48 -14.92 25.14
CA VAL A 554 28.04 -14.72 24.84
C VAL A 554 27.31 -14.59 26.17
N GLU A 555 26.99 -13.36 26.56
CA GLU A 555 26.44 -13.06 27.88
C GLU A 555 24.91 -12.91 27.90
N TYR A 556 24.29 -13.29 29.01
CA TYR A 556 22.87 -13.05 29.29
C TYR A 556 22.64 -12.75 30.77
N ARG A 557 21.62 -11.97 31.07
CA ARG A 557 21.09 -11.77 32.42
C ARG A 557 19.89 -12.66 32.65
N THR A 558 19.79 -13.26 33.83
CA THR A 558 18.69 -14.17 34.18
C THR A 558 17.35 -13.44 34.14
N CYS A 559 17.28 -12.21 34.64
CA CYS A 559 16.07 -11.37 34.62
C CYS A 559 15.53 -11.14 33.20
N ASP A 560 16.39 -10.76 32.25
CA ASP A 560 15.96 -10.44 30.89
C ASP A 560 15.45 -11.67 30.13
N ILE A 561 16.03 -12.85 30.41
CA ILE A 561 15.59 -14.11 29.81
C ILE A 561 14.31 -14.61 30.47
N GLU A 562 14.14 -14.41 31.78
CA GLU A 562 12.90 -14.73 32.49
C GLU A 562 11.73 -13.88 31.99
N GLU A 563 11.91 -12.56 31.89
CA GLU A 563 10.94 -11.63 31.29
C GLU A 563 10.62 -12.04 29.84
N ALA A 564 11.66 -12.35 29.04
CA ALA A 564 11.48 -12.85 27.68
C ALA A 564 10.70 -14.17 27.58
N LEU A 565 10.84 -15.05 28.56
CA LEU A 565 10.08 -16.30 28.63
C LEU A 565 8.63 -16.05 29.01
N GLU A 566 8.35 -15.08 29.88
CA GLU A 566 6.98 -14.67 30.22
C GLU A 566 6.28 -14.02 29.01
N ASP A 567 6.98 -13.14 28.30
CA ASP A 567 6.52 -12.44 27.09
C ASP A 567 6.51 -13.31 25.83
N SER A 568 6.94 -14.57 25.93
CA SER A 568 7.08 -15.45 24.77
C SER A 568 5.74 -15.77 24.11
N ILE A 569 5.73 -15.66 22.79
CA ILE A 569 4.54 -15.87 21.96
C ILE A 569 4.42 -17.34 21.56
N GLY A 570 3.46 -18.07 22.14
CA GLY A 570 3.15 -19.46 21.77
C GLY A 570 3.46 -20.46 22.88
N ASP A 571 3.78 -21.71 22.53
CA ASP A 571 4.11 -22.77 23.49
C ASP A 571 5.53 -22.59 24.04
N GLN A 572 5.64 -22.22 25.31
CA GLN A 572 6.93 -21.85 25.92
C GLN A 572 7.76 -23.08 26.34
N GLU A 573 7.16 -24.27 26.40
CA GLU A 573 7.79 -25.50 26.93
C GLU A 573 9.11 -25.88 26.21
N PRO A 574 9.22 -25.82 24.87
CA PRO A 574 10.46 -26.15 24.17
C PRO A 574 11.62 -25.22 24.52
N VAL A 575 11.35 -23.92 24.60
CA VAL A 575 12.36 -22.88 24.85
C VAL A 575 12.78 -22.88 26.32
N ARG A 576 11.82 -23.05 27.25
CA ARG A 576 12.08 -23.24 28.68
C ARG A 576 12.96 -24.47 28.93
N ARG A 577 12.66 -25.59 28.28
CA ARG A 577 13.48 -26.81 28.36
C ARG A 577 14.90 -26.59 27.83
N TRP A 578 15.04 -25.85 26.74
CA TRP A 578 16.36 -25.50 26.20
C TRP A 578 17.15 -24.67 27.21
N TRP A 579 16.57 -23.59 27.76
CA TRP A 579 17.24 -22.76 28.75
C TRP A 579 17.58 -23.49 30.06
N ALA A 580 16.67 -24.36 30.54
CA ALA A 580 16.91 -25.19 31.72
C ALA A 580 18.10 -26.15 31.51
N LYS A 581 18.24 -26.71 30.30
CA LYS A 581 19.37 -27.58 29.94
C LYS A 581 20.69 -26.82 29.85
N ASN A 582 20.66 -25.53 29.49
CA ASN A 582 21.83 -24.68 29.30
C ASN A 582 22.08 -23.72 30.49
N GLY A 583 21.65 -24.10 31.71
CA GLY A 583 22.08 -23.43 32.94
C GLY A 583 21.24 -22.23 33.41
N LEU A 584 20.06 -21.99 32.86
CA LEU A 584 19.10 -21.02 33.41
C LEU A 584 18.51 -21.57 34.73
N ASN A 585 18.63 -20.80 35.82
CA ASN A 585 18.03 -21.13 37.11
C ASN A 585 17.13 -19.97 37.56
N LEU A 586 15.81 -20.21 37.57
CA LEU A 586 14.79 -19.21 37.87
C LEU A 586 14.58 -18.98 39.39
N GLY A 587 15.28 -19.72 40.26
CA GLY A 587 15.12 -19.65 41.72
C GLY A 587 16.13 -18.77 42.47
N LEU A 588 16.79 -17.83 41.80
CA LEU A 588 17.91 -17.05 42.37
C LEU A 588 17.44 -15.80 43.13
N ARG A 589 18.23 -15.36 44.12
CA ARG A 589 17.93 -14.13 44.91
C ARG A 589 18.25 -12.87 44.10
N ASN A 590 17.58 -11.74 44.40
CA ASN A 590 17.59 -10.47 43.64
C ASN A 590 18.96 -9.96 43.14
N VAL A 591 20.06 -10.21 43.87
CA VAL A 591 21.42 -9.75 43.47
C VAL A 591 22.06 -10.66 42.41
N GLU A 592 21.83 -11.97 42.49
CA GLU A 592 22.33 -12.96 41.52
C GLU A 592 21.46 -12.99 40.26
N TRP A 593 20.22 -12.54 40.38
CA TRP A 593 19.23 -12.42 39.33
C TRP A 593 19.60 -11.36 38.27
N MET A 594 20.22 -10.25 38.69
CA MET A 594 20.67 -9.16 37.81
C MET A 594 22.09 -9.34 37.23
N ARG A 595 22.83 -10.39 37.63
CA ARG A 595 24.23 -10.58 37.22
C ARG A 595 24.31 -11.21 35.82
N ALA A 596 25.21 -10.68 34.98
CA ALA A 596 25.51 -11.27 33.68
C ALA A 596 26.21 -12.64 33.83
N ARG A 597 25.78 -13.61 33.02
CA ARG A 597 26.29 -14.98 32.90
C ARG A 597 26.67 -15.26 31.46
N CYS A 598 27.57 -16.20 31.22
CA CYS A 598 27.90 -16.66 29.86
C CYS A 598 27.18 -17.98 29.56
N LEU A 599 26.77 -18.17 28.30
CA LEU A 599 26.23 -19.42 27.75
C LEU A 599 27.25 -20.57 27.74
#